data_AF-W7SKL1-F1
#
_entry.id   AF-W7SKL1-F1
#
_cell.length_a   1.000
_cell.length_b   1.000
_cell.length_c   1.000
_cell.angle_alpha   90.00
_cell.angle_beta   90.00
_cell.angle_gamma   90.00
#
_symmetry.space_group_name_H-M   'P 1'
#
loop_
_entity.id
_entity.type
_entity.pdbx_description
1 polymer ?
#
loop_
_entity_poly.entity_id
_entity_poly.type
_entity_poly.pdbx_seq_one_letter_code
_entity_poly.pdbx_strand_id
1 'polypeptide(L)'
;MDTEDEELLALLRAEVSEQLPPPVHTALDDVVRRGRRRLRTRRLGAALGVVAVVAGVGVTTSVLRSSLPGGMPSNQLAAASTSSVVTTTSGWTSSARSDTRDCSNGISVPGEPKVDPVNLDAVNKSLLAALQKVAPKASSKITRSTMLPKPTSSDSVLASTWADVVDSGGGGSVYIEVHGFSGTPTQAADSERFVNGECTPPRRQALPDGTVMQLYAPLSYDPGHPSQALRVYTPTHRLYVITAEGFASPDWTQVANAEPGTLAVPPGAGRHSLPLTEDQLTAVAESLAAGG
;
A
#
# COMPACT_ATOMS: atom_id res chain seq x y z
N MET A 1 23.98 56.44 -4.50
CA MET A 1 22.83 55.83 -3.81
C MET A 1 21.72 56.82 -3.98
N ASP A 2 20.78 56.48 -4.86
CA ASP A 2 19.69 57.35 -5.23
C ASP A 2 18.68 57.38 -4.08
N THR A 3 18.21 58.58 -3.74
CA THR A 3 17.28 58.83 -2.64
C THR A 3 15.97 58.05 -2.77
N GLU A 4 15.64 57.62 -3.99
CA GLU A 4 14.46 56.79 -4.30
C GLU A 4 14.59 55.36 -3.74
N ASP A 5 15.79 54.79 -3.72
CA ASP A 5 16.02 53.45 -3.17
C ASP A 5 15.88 53.41 -1.64
N GLU A 6 16.26 54.49 -0.96
CA GLU A 6 16.08 54.62 0.49
C GLU A 6 14.61 54.75 0.88
N GLU A 7 13.82 55.48 0.08
CA GLU A 7 12.39 55.67 0.30
C GLU A 7 11.61 54.36 0.06
N LEU A 8 12.01 53.58 -0.96
CA LEU A 8 11.41 52.28 -1.27
C LEU A 8 11.75 51.22 -0.20
N LEU A 9 12.97 51.24 0.35
CA LEU A 9 13.36 50.41 1.48
C LEU A 9 12.64 50.78 2.78
N ALA A 10 12.37 52.08 3.00
CA ALA A 10 11.63 52.55 4.16
C ALA A 10 10.16 52.09 4.11
N LEU A 11 9.52 52.19 2.94
CA LEU A 11 8.15 51.70 2.73
C LEU A 11 8.04 50.17 2.93
N LEU A 12 8.99 49.40 2.40
CA LEU A 12 8.99 47.95 2.59
C LEU A 12 9.17 47.54 4.06
N ARG A 13 9.99 48.26 4.82
CA ARG A 13 10.15 47.99 6.27
C ARG A 13 8.91 48.36 7.07
N ALA A 14 8.21 49.43 6.70
CA ALA A 14 6.97 49.82 7.35
C ALA A 14 5.87 48.75 7.13
N GLU A 15 5.70 48.27 5.91
CA GLU A 15 4.71 47.25 5.56
C GLU A 15 4.97 45.91 6.29
N VAL A 16 6.24 45.50 6.39
CA VAL A 16 6.63 44.26 7.09
C VAL A 16 6.44 44.35 8.61
N SER A 17 6.43 45.56 9.18
CA SER A 17 6.37 45.76 10.63
C SER A 17 4.94 45.80 11.20
N GLU A 18 3.92 46.07 10.38
CA GLU A 18 2.52 46.14 10.82
C GLU A 18 1.80 44.79 10.89
N GLN A 19 2.41 43.73 10.35
CA GLN A 19 1.78 42.42 10.33
C GLN A 19 2.06 41.65 11.64
N LEU A 20 1.26 41.94 12.68
CA LEU A 20 1.26 41.14 13.89
C LEU A 20 1.07 39.65 13.53
N PRO A 21 1.99 38.75 13.94
CA PRO A 21 1.85 37.35 13.64
C PRO A 21 0.57 36.83 14.30
N PRO A 22 -0.34 36.18 13.55
CA PRO A 22 -1.52 35.58 14.16
C PRO A 22 -1.07 34.53 15.18
N PRO A 23 -1.74 34.40 16.34
CA PRO A 23 -1.37 33.43 17.35
C PRO A 23 -1.45 32.01 16.75
N VAL A 24 -0.29 31.40 16.53
CA VAL A 24 -0.17 30.07 15.94
C VAL A 24 -0.41 29.02 17.04
N HIS A 25 -1.67 28.87 17.45
CA HIS A 25 -2.10 27.65 18.13
C HIS A 25 -2.36 26.59 17.06
N THR A 26 -1.30 26.00 16.52
CA THR A 26 -1.45 24.74 15.79
C THR A 26 -1.62 23.65 16.83
N ALA A 27 -2.86 23.49 17.32
CA ALA A 27 -3.21 22.32 18.10
C ALA A 27 -2.85 21.08 17.26
N LEU A 28 -2.08 20.17 17.85
CA LEU A 28 -1.63 18.92 17.23
C LEU A 28 -2.81 18.18 16.56
N ASP A 29 -3.99 18.25 17.18
CA ASP A 29 -5.25 17.72 16.64
C ASP A 29 -5.61 18.26 15.27
N ASP A 30 -5.34 19.53 15.00
CA ASP A 30 -5.67 20.17 13.73
C ASP A 30 -4.69 19.75 12.62
N VAL A 31 -3.43 19.47 12.97
CA VAL A 31 -2.43 18.89 12.06
C VAL A 31 -2.77 17.44 11.74
N VAL A 32 -3.12 16.63 12.76
CA VAL A 32 -3.54 15.23 12.59
C VAL A 32 -4.82 15.14 11.76
N ARG A 33 -5.81 16.01 12.02
CA ARG A 33 -7.07 16.07 11.25
C ARG A 33 -6.83 16.47 9.80
N ARG A 34 -5.92 17.42 9.53
CA ARG A 34 -5.57 17.89 8.19
C ARG A 34 -4.74 16.84 7.41
N GLY A 35 -3.88 16.08 8.10
CA GLY A 35 -3.17 14.93 7.53
C GLY A 35 -4.10 13.79 7.13
N ARG A 36 -5.07 13.44 7.99
CA ARG A 36 -6.08 12.39 7.72
C ARG A 36 -6.99 12.75 6.53
N ARG A 37 -7.25 14.04 6.29
CA ARG A 37 -8.01 14.53 5.13
C ARG A 37 -7.24 14.41 3.81
N ARG A 38 -5.92 14.66 3.82
CA ARG A 38 -5.05 14.53 2.63
C ARG A 38 -4.91 13.08 2.14
N LEU A 39 -4.85 12.12 3.06
CA LEU A 39 -4.85 10.69 2.71
C LEU A 39 -6.18 10.25 2.08
N ARG A 40 -7.33 10.78 2.54
CA ARG A 40 -8.63 10.51 1.93
C ARG A 40 -8.79 11.15 0.56
N THR A 41 -8.28 12.35 0.33
CA THR A 41 -8.34 12.99 -1.00
C THR A 41 -7.45 12.32 -2.04
N ARG A 42 -6.31 11.73 -1.64
CA ARG A 42 -5.54 10.86 -2.55
C ARG A 42 -6.27 9.57 -2.90
N ARG A 43 -7.13 9.04 -2.02
CA ARG A 43 -7.96 7.85 -2.27
C ARG A 43 -9.28 8.13 -3.02
N LEU A 44 -9.76 9.37 -3.04
CA LEU A 44 -11.00 9.77 -3.74
C LEU A 44 -10.77 10.38 -5.13
N GLY A 45 -9.52 10.73 -5.48
CA GLY A 45 -9.19 11.28 -6.80
C GLY A 45 -9.37 10.30 -7.97
N ALA A 46 -9.57 9.01 -7.71
CA ALA A 46 -9.75 7.98 -8.75
C ALA A 46 -11.23 7.59 -8.99
N ALA A 47 -12.20 8.12 -8.22
CA ALA A 47 -13.57 7.56 -8.20
C ALA A 47 -14.68 8.51 -8.73
N LEU A 48 -14.34 9.62 -9.39
CA LEU A 48 -15.33 10.53 -9.98
C LEU A 48 -15.18 10.60 -11.50
N GLY A 49 -15.66 9.57 -12.20
CA GLY A 49 -15.59 9.53 -13.65
C GLY A 49 -16.46 8.50 -14.36
N VAL A 50 -17.58 8.04 -13.79
CA VAL A 50 -18.55 7.22 -14.54
C VAL A 50 -19.98 7.56 -14.11
N VAL A 51 -20.55 8.62 -14.69
CA VAL A 51 -22.00 8.80 -14.78
C VAL A 51 -22.33 9.32 -16.18
N ALA A 52 -23.29 8.64 -16.84
CA ALA A 52 -23.82 8.84 -18.20
C ALA A 52 -22.91 8.28 -19.32
N VAL A 53 -23.31 7.30 -20.13
CA VAL A 53 -24.59 7.09 -20.83
C VAL A 53 -24.81 5.58 -21.06
N VAL A 54 -25.90 5.01 -20.54
CA VAL A 54 -26.51 3.80 -21.12
C VAL A 54 -27.99 4.09 -21.31
N ALA A 55 -28.29 4.65 -22.49
CA ALA A 55 -29.63 4.72 -23.02
C ALA A 55 -29.72 3.73 -24.19
N GLY A 56 -30.64 2.76 -24.08
CA GLY A 56 -31.11 1.94 -25.18
C GLY A 56 -30.22 0.75 -25.54
N VAL A 57 -30.61 -0.45 -25.11
CA VAL A 57 -31.49 -1.35 -25.87
C VAL A 57 -32.02 -2.38 -24.88
N GLY A 58 -33.34 -2.44 -24.72
CA GLY A 58 -34.01 -3.57 -24.09
C GLY A 58 -34.53 -4.52 -25.15
N VAL A 59 -34.39 -5.83 -24.95
CA VAL A 59 -35.34 -6.86 -25.40
C VAL A 59 -35.31 -8.05 -24.42
N THR A 60 -36.49 -8.28 -23.85
CA THR A 60 -37.09 -9.45 -23.20
C THR A 60 -36.46 -10.84 -23.34
N THR A 61 -36.49 -11.64 -22.26
CA THR A 61 -37.30 -12.89 -22.18
C THR A 61 -37.53 -13.30 -20.72
N SER A 62 -38.80 -13.57 -20.42
CA SER A 62 -39.34 -14.12 -19.17
C SER A 62 -39.26 -15.65 -19.17
N VAL A 63 -39.78 -16.30 -18.10
CA VAL A 63 -40.17 -17.74 -17.98
C VAL A 63 -39.03 -18.63 -17.43
N LEU A 64 -39.08 -19.37 -16.30
CA LEU A 64 -40.13 -20.00 -15.49
C LEU A 64 -39.73 -20.03 -13.99
N ARG A 65 -40.68 -19.72 -13.09
CA ARG A 65 -40.65 -20.08 -11.67
C ARG A 65 -41.36 -21.44 -11.52
N SER A 66 -40.68 -22.44 -11.00
CA SER A 66 -41.30 -23.66 -10.51
C SER A 66 -41.40 -23.60 -8.99
N SER A 67 -42.63 -23.48 -8.50
CA SER A 67 -43.02 -23.59 -7.09
C SER A 67 -43.03 -25.06 -6.65
N LEU A 68 -42.32 -25.37 -5.57
CA LEU A 68 -42.46 -26.60 -4.79
C LEU A 68 -42.92 -26.23 -3.37
N PRO A 69 -44.08 -26.68 -2.90
CA PRO A 69 -44.48 -26.61 -1.50
C PRO A 69 -43.99 -27.87 -0.78
N GLY A 70 -42.93 -27.74 0.01
CA GLY A 70 -42.41 -28.80 0.85
C GLY A 70 -42.04 -28.27 2.21
N GLY A 71 -43.00 -28.28 3.14
CA GLY A 71 -42.75 -27.98 4.54
C GLY A 71 -41.85 -29.03 5.18
N MET A 72 -40.82 -28.58 5.91
CA MET A 72 -40.09 -29.41 6.85
C MET A 72 -39.93 -28.69 8.19
N PRO A 73 -39.98 -29.44 9.30
CA PRO A 73 -40.12 -28.89 10.64
C PRO A 73 -38.84 -28.20 11.14
N SER A 74 -39.03 -27.07 11.81
CA SER A 74 -38.03 -26.41 12.63
C SER A 74 -37.75 -27.27 13.86
N ASN A 75 -36.63 -27.99 13.88
CA ASN A 75 -36.01 -28.38 15.14
C ASN A 75 -34.56 -28.80 14.94
N GLN A 76 -33.74 -28.31 15.88
CA GLN A 76 -32.36 -28.67 16.15
C GLN A 76 -31.33 -28.28 15.09
N LEU A 77 -30.42 -27.39 15.48
CA LEU A 77 -28.98 -27.57 15.31
C LEU A 77 -28.28 -26.52 16.18
N ALA A 78 -27.96 -26.92 17.41
CA ALA A 78 -26.85 -26.32 18.15
C ALA A 78 -25.56 -26.72 17.42
N ALA A 79 -25.18 -25.94 16.41
CA ALA A 79 -23.91 -26.10 15.75
C ALA A 79 -22.82 -25.60 16.70
N ALA A 80 -22.18 -26.54 17.40
CA ALA A 80 -20.83 -26.31 17.88
C ALA A 80 -19.98 -25.97 16.66
N SER A 81 -19.68 -24.68 16.49
CA SER A 81 -18.73 -24.20 15.50
C SER A 81 -17.34 -24.65 15.92
N THR A 82 -17.04 -25.94 15.72
CA THR A 82 -15.66 -26.41 15.64
C THR A 82 -15.07 -25.77 14.40
N SER A 83 -14.37 -24.67 14.61
CA SER A 83 -13.55 -24.01 13.59
C SER A 83 -12.48 -24.99 13.14
N SER A 84 -12.78 -25.73 12.06
CA SER A 84 -11.79 -26.54 11.37
C SER A 84 -10.73 -25.62 10.80
N VAL A 85 -9.53 -25.65 11.38
CA VAL A 85 -8.35 -25.00 10.81
C VAL A 85 -8.00 -25.74 9.53
N VAL A 86 -8.44 -25.21 8.38
CA VAL A 86 -8.01 -25.73 7.08
C VAL A 86 -6.54 -25.36 6.92
N THR A 87 -5.67 -26.34 7.14
CA THR A 87 -4.24 -26.20 6.86
C THR A 87 -4.05 -26.24 5.35
N THR A 88 -4.08 -25.08 4.69
CA THR A 88 -3.63 -24.97 3.31
C THR A 88 -2.13 -25.24 3.26
N THR A 89 -1.69 -26.01 2.26
CA THR A 89 -0.34 -26.58 2.09
C THR A 89 0.81 -25.55 2.05
N SER A 90 0.50 -24.26 2.04
CA SER A 90 1.45 -23.17 1.91
C SER A 90 1.86 -22.52 3.25
N GLY A 91 1.48 -23.06 4.40
CA GLY A 91 1.87 -22.53 5.72
C GLY A 91 1.22 -21.18 6.09
N TRP A 92 0.49 -20.57 5.15
CA TRP A 92 -0.33 -19.40 5.38
C TRP A 92 -1.55 -19.76 6.22
N THR A 93 -1.79 -18.94 7.25
CA THR A 93 -2.97 -19.00 8.09
C THR A 93 -3.80 -17.73 7.88
N SER A 94 -5.12 -17.88 7.78
CA SER A 94 -5.99 -16.71 7.87
C SER A 94 -5.95 -16.20 9.31
N SER A 95 -5.59 -14.93 9.49
CA SER A 95 -5.64 -14.33 10.82
C SER A 95 -7.09 -14.38 11.33
N ALA A 96 -7.32 -14.91 12.54
CA ALA A 96 -8.66 -15.10 13.11
C ALA A 96 -9.46 -13.79 13.04
N ARG A 97 -10.69 -13.85 12.50
CA ARG A 97 -11.55 -12.68 12.26
C ARG A 97 -11.68 -11.90 13.57
N SER A 98 -11.06 -10.71 13.63
CA SER A 98 -11.27 -9.80 14.76
C SER A 98 -12.65 -9.18 14.61
N ASP A 99 -13.25 -8.76 15.72
CA ASP A 99 -14.47 -7.96 15.72
C ASP A 99 -14.24 -6.74 14.81
N THR A 100 -14.97 -6.66 13.69
CA THR A 100 -14.71 -5.74 12.56
C THR A 100 -14.93 -4.27 12.92
N ARG A 101 -15.26 -3.97 14.18
CA ARG A 101 -15.52 -2.61 14.66
C ARG A 101 -14.29 -1.70 14.69
N ASP A 102 -13.07 -2.26 14.53
CA ASP A 102 -11.83 -1.51 14.74
C ASP A 102 -10.90 -1.34 13.52
N CYS A 103 -11.32 -1.70 12.30
CA CYS A 103 -10.45 -1.59 11.11
C CYS A 103 -10.11 -0.15 10.69
N SER A 104 -10.77 0.86 11.29
CA SER A 104 -10.62 2.28 10.93
C SER A 104 -9.64 3.05 11.83
N ASN A 105 -9.16 2.43 12.90
CA ASN A 105 -8.21 3.08 13.79
C ASN A 105 -6.88 3.23 13.06
N GLY A 106 -6.34 4.45 13.11
CA GLY A 106 -5.04 4.73 12.52
C GLY A 106 -3.99 3.83 13.16
N ILE A 107 -2.99 3.44 12.38
CA ILE A 107 -1.84 2.72 12.89
C ILE A 107 -1.26 3.56 14.03
N SER A 108 -1.15 2.96 15.21
CA SER A 108 -0.31 3.48 16.27
C SER A 108 0.67 2.38 16.60
N VAL A 109 1.87 2.47 16.03
CA VAL A 109 2.99 1.64 16.48
C VAL A 109 3.62 2.37 17.65
N PRO A 110 3.58 1.81 18.88
CA PRO A 110 4.14 2.50 20.04
C PRO A 110 5.68 2.50 19.98
N GLY A 111 6.28 3.68 20.10
CA GLY A 111 7.71 3.87 20.30
C GLY A 111 8.51 4.20 19.04
N GLU A 112 9.63 4.91 19.23
CA GLU A 112 10.60 5.18 18.17
C GLU A 112 11.34 3.88 17.78
N PRO A 113 11.30 3.48 16.50
CA PRO A 113 11.97 2.27 16.05
C PRO A 113 13.48 2.48 16.05
N LYS A 114 14.19 1.55 16.69
CA LYS A 114 15.66 1.47 16.62
C LYS A 114 16.02 0.55 15.47
N VAL A 115 16.29 1.13 14.30
CA VAL A 115 16.63 0.37 13.09
C VAL A 115 18.05 0.68 12.66
N ASP A 116 18.80 -0.37 12.34
CA ASP A 116 20.12 -0.21 11.72
C ASP A 116 20.00 0.46 10.36
N PRO A 117 20.99 1.29 9.95
CA PRO A 117 21.00 1.93 8.64
C PRO A 117 20.75 0.95 7.50
N VAL A 118 19.85 1.32 6.59
CA VAL A 118 19.50 0.49 5.43
C VAL A 118 20.65 0.51 4.42
N ASN A 119 21.12 -0.67 4.01
CA ASN A 119 22.04 -0.82 2.88
C ASN A 119 21.23 -1.01 1.60
N LEU A 120 20.94 0.09 0.89
CA LEU A 120 20.09 0.08 -0.30
C LEU A 120 20.67 -0.75 -1.45
N ASP A 121 22.00 -0.81 -1.58
CA ASP A 121 22.65 -1.63 -2.60
C ASP A 121 22.43 -3.12 -2.34
N ALA A 122 22.47 -3.55 -1.08
CA ALA A 122 22.16 -4.92 -0.68
C ALA A 122 20.69 -5.27 -0.94
N VAL A 123 19.76 -4.34 -0.68
CA VAL A 123 18.33 -4.51 -0.99
C VAL A 123 18.13 -4.65 -2.51
N ASN A 124 18.74 -3.77 -3.31
CA ASN A 124 18.64 -3.79 -4.77
C ASN A 124 19.19 -5.09 -5.37
N LYS A 125 20.36 -5.52 -4.89
CA LYS A 125 20.98 -6.77 -5.33
C LYS A 125 20.12 -7.99 -4.99
N SER A 126 19.57 -8.03 -3.77
CA SER A 126 18.71 -9.12 -3.31
C SER A 126 17.39 -9.16 -4.07
N LEU A 127 16.78 -8.00 -4.33
CA LEU A 127 15.57 -7.90 -5.15
C LEU A 127 15.80 -8.43 -6.57
N LEU A 128 16.84 -7.95 -7.27
CA LEU A 128 17.12 -8.41 -8.64
C LEU A 128 17.43 -9.92 -8.69
N ALA A 129 18.22 -10.42 -7.76
CA ALA A 129 18.52 -11.86 -7.69
C ALA A 129 17.26 -12.69 -7.43
N ALA A 130 16.37 -12.23 -6.54
CA ALA A 130 15.11 -12.89 -6.26
C ALA A 130 14.19 -12.88 -7.50
N LEU A 131 14.04 -11.74 -8.17
CA LEU A 131 13.23 -11.62 -9.40
C LEU A 131 13.72 -12.55 -10.51
N GLN A 132 15.04 -12.56 -10.76
CA GLN A 132 15.65 -13.46 -11.75
C GLN A 132 15.40 -14.94 -11.42
N LYS A 133 15.42 -15.30 -10.13
CA LYS A 133 15.16 -16.66 -9.68
C LYS A 133 13.70 -17.07 -9.86
N VAL A 134 12.74 -16.22 -9.46
CA VAL A 134 11.31 -16.57 -9.43
C VAL A 134 10.62 -16.38 -10.77
N ALA A 135 11.12 -15.47 -11.61
CA ALA A 135 10.57 -15.12 -12.91
C ALA A 135 11.68 -15.09 -13.99
N PRO A 136 12.36 -16.23 -14.27
CA PRO A 136 13.55 -16.26 -15.14
C PRO A 136 13.26 -15.91 -16.60
N LYS A 137 11.99 -15.91 -17.01
CA LYS A 137 11.54 -15.50 -18.36
C LYS A 137 11.23 -14.01 -18.46
N ALA A 138 11.15 -13.31 -17.33
CA ALA A 138 10.93 -11.88 -17.29
C ALA A 138 12.27 -11.14 -17.32
N SER A 139 12.29 -9.98 -17.98
CA SER A 139 13.36 -9.00 -17.81
C SER A 139 13.07 -8.14 -16.58
N SER A 140 14.00 -8.07 -15.64
CA SER A 140 13.89 -7.25 -14.43
C SER A 140 14.95 -6.16 -14.39
N LYS A 141 14.57 -4.91 -14.10
CA LYS A 141 15.50 -3.78 -13.99
C LYS A 141 15.09 -2.81 -12.88
N ILE A 142 16.03 -2.43 -12.03
CA ILE A 142 15.84 -1.31 -11.09
C ILE A 142 15.74 -0.01 -11.87
N THR A 143 14.60 0.68 -11.75
CA THR A 143 14.33 1.95 -12.45
C THR A 143 14.41 3.16 -11.53
N ARG A 144 14.20 2.95 -10.23
CA ARG A 144 14.36 3.98 -9.21
C ARG A 144 14.80 3.38 -7.90
N SER A 145 15.72 4.06 -7.21
CA SER A 145 16.03 3.77 -5.81
C SER A 145 16.23 5.09 -5.09
N THR A 146 15.79 5.17 -3.84
CA THR A 146 15.85 6.41 -3.07
C THR A 146 16.13 6.06 -1.61
N MET A 147 17.21 6.60 -1.08
CA MET A 147 17.41 6.73 0.37
C MET A 147 16.67 7.97 0.83
N LEU A 148 15.83 7.82 1.84
CA LEU A 148 15.18 8.98 2.45
C LEU A 148 16.03 9.49 3.62
N PRO A 149 16.16 10.82 3.77
CA PRO A 149 16.90 11.39 4.89
C PRO A 149 16.25 10.99 6.23
N LYS A 150 17.05 11.07 7.31
CA LYS A 150 16.75 10.58 8.67
C LYS A 150 15.24 10.47 8.99
N PRO A 151 14.75 9.29 9.44
CA PRO A 151 13.36 9.11 9.79
C PRO A 151 12.91 10.17 10.80
N THR A 152 11.75 10.76 10.56
CA THR A 152 11.15 11.80 11.44
C THR A 152 10.04 11.24 12.33
N SER A 153 9.64 10.00 12.08
CA SER A 153 8.60 9.27 12.80
C SER A 153 8.87 7.76 12.73
N SER A 154 8.16 7.00 13.56
CA SER A 154 8.20 5.53 13.55
C SER A 154 7.81 4.90 12.20
N ASP A 155 6.95 5.60 11.47
CA ASP A 155 6.37 5.11 10.21
C ASP A 155 7.06 5.75 8.99
N SER A 156 8.25 6.32 9.19
CA SER A 156 9.02 6.93 8.12
C SER A 156 9.63 5.85 7.23
N VAL A 157 9.37 5.94 5.92
CA VAL A 157 10.08 5.18 4.90
C VAL A 157 11.58 5.54 5.01
N LEU A 158 12.42 4.53 5.21
CA LEU A 158 13.87 4.65 5.30
C LEU A 158 14.52 4.62 3.92
N ALA A 159 14.01 3.74 3.06
CA ALA A 159 14.44 3.60 1.68
C ALA A 159 13.31 3.06 0.83
N SER A 160 13.39 3.29 -0.47
CA SER A 160 12.50 2.64 -1.42
C SER A 160 13.23 2.25 -2.70
N THR A 161 12.80 1.16 -3.32
CA THR A 161 13.31 0.73 -4.62
C THR A 161 12.19 0.24 -5.52
N TRP A 162 12.31 0.50 -6.81
CA TRP A 162 11.36 0.15 -7.84
C TRP A 162 12.07 -0.67 -8.91
N ALA A 163 11.54 -1.85 -9.19
CA ALA A 163 11.99 -2.72 -10.27
C ALA A 163 10.86 -2.90 -11.29
N ASP A 164 11.14 -2.63 -12.55
CA ASP A 164 10.25 -3.05 -13.63
C ASP A 164 10.44 -4.54 -13.88
N VAL A 165 9.34 -5.25 -14.15
CA VAL A 165 9.28 -6.67 -14.50
C VAL A 165 8.49 -6.79 -15.80
N VAL A 166 9.15 -7.24 -16.87
CA VAL A 166 8.57 -7.31 -18.21
C VAL A 166 8.63 -8.73 -18.74
N ASP A 167 7.49 -9.30 -19.10
CA ASP A 167 7.35 -10.63 -19.69
C ASP A 167 6.40 -10.61 -20.90
N SER A 168 5.97 -11.79 -21.37
CA SER A 168 5.03 -11.92 -22.50
C SER A 168 3.63 -11.35 -22.21
N GLY A 169 3.29 -11.11 -20.94
CA GLY A 169 2.04 -10.49 -20.51
C GLY A 169 2.11 -8.97 -20.34
N GLY A 170 3.25 -8.35 -20.65
CA GLY A 170 3.46 -6.91 -20.57
C GLY A 170 4.36 -6.47 -19.41
N GLY A 171 4.48 -5.15 -19.24
CA GLY A 171 5.23 -4.55 -18.14
C GLY A 171 4.41 -4.47 -16.87
N GLY A 172 5.03 -4.77 -15.73
CA GLY A 172 4.57 -4.41 -14.40
C GLY A 172 5.75 -4.01 -13.53
N SER A 173 5.53 -3.87 -12.23
CA SER A 173 6.59 -3.50 -11.29
C SER A 173 6.54 -4.31 -10.01
N VAL A 174 7.69 -4.31 -9.33
CA VAL A 174 7.79 -4.62 -7.90
C VAL A 174 8.38 -3.40 -7.22
N TYR A 175 7.60 -2.83 -6.31
CA TYR A 175 7.98 -1.71 -5.47
C TYR A 175 8.26 -2.19 -4.05
N ILE A 176 9.38 -1.77 -3.47
CA ILE A 176 9.74 -2.05 -2.08
C ILE A 176 9.89 -0.75 -1.33
N GLU A 177 9.24 -0.66 -0.18
CA GLU A 177 9.57 0.28 0.86
C GLU A 177 10.21 -0.45 2.04
N VAL A 178 11.21 0.18 2.64
CA VAL A 178 11.84 -0.28 3.89
C VAL A 178 11.47 0.71 4.98
N HIS A 179 10.89 0.19 6.06
CA HIS A 179 10.45 0.94 7.22
C HIS A 179 11.10 0.39 8.49
N GLY A 180 11.03 1.18 9.56
CA GLY A 180 11.25 0.69 10.91
C GLY A 180 9.96 0.28 11.58
N PHE A 181 10.03 -0.58 12.59
CA PHE A 181 8.91 -0.79 13.51
C PHE A 181 9.39 -1.05 14.95
N SER A 182 8.47 -0.89 15.91
CA SER A 182 8.72 -1.12 17.33
C SER A 182 7.94 -2.34 17.85
N GLY A 183 8.43 -2.96 18.94
CA GLY A 183 7.84 -4.18 19.50
C GLY A 183 8.27 -5.44 18.75
N THR A 184 7.58 -6.57 18.98
CA THR A 184 7.89 -7.82 18.28
C THR A 184 7.33 -7.83 16.86
N PRO A 185 7.88 -8.64 15.92
CA PRO A 185 7.32 -8.80 14.58
C PRO A 185 5.82 -9.10 14.57
N THR A 186 5.35 -9.96 15.48
CA THR A 186 3.92 -10.29 15.62
C THR A 186 3.10 -9.10 16.08
N GLN A 187 3.57 -8.33 17.07
CA GLN A 187 2.85 -7.15 17.57
C GLN A 187 2.73 -6.06 16.50
N ALA A 188 3.80 -5.82 15.73
CA ALA A 188 3.77 -4.86 14.63
C ALA A 188 2.87 -5.33 13.47
N ALA A 189 2.91 -6.62 13.15
CA ALA A 189 1.99 -7.22 12.20
C ALA A 189 0.52 -7.08 12.66
N ASP A 190 0.25 -7.26 13.95
CA ASP A 190 -1.10 -7.08 14.52
C ASP A 190 -1.58 -5.63 14.45
N SER A 191 -0.71 -4.65 14.73
CA SER A 191 -1.09 -3.22 14.68
C SER A 191 -1.34 -2.71 13.27
N GLU A 192 -0.68 -3.29 12.27
CA GLU A 192 -0.82 -2.89 10.86
C GLU A 192 -1.78 -3.78 10.05
N ARG A 193 -2.46 -4.73 10.69
CA ARG A 193 -3.31 -5.74 10.04
C ARG A 193 -4.30 -5.18 9.02
N PHE A 194 -4.74 -3.93 9.18
CA PHE A 194 -5.71 -3.25 8.30
C PHE A 194 -5.14 -1.99 7.63
N VAL A 195 -3.82 -1.88 7.48
CA VAL A 195 -3.13 -0.70 6.90
C VAL A 195 -3.65 -0.30 5.51
N ASN A 196 -4.05 -1.28 4.70
CA ASN A 196 -4.61 -1.02 3.37
C ASN A 196 -6.04 -0.45 3.40
N GLY A 197 -6.67 -0.40 4.58
CA GLY A 197 -8.02 0.14 4.79
C GLY A 197 -9.14 -0.86 4.52
N GLU A 198 -8.79 -2.11 4.23
CA GLU A 198 -9.76 -3.20 4.15
C GLU A 198 -10.00 -3.82 5.53
N CYS A 199 -11.24 -4.20 5.83
CA CYS A 199 -11.56 -5.03 7.00
C CYS A 199 -11.31 -6.53 6.76
N THR A 200 -10.82 -6.89 5.57
CA THR A 200 -10.42 -8.27 5.28
C THR A 200 -9.05 -8.51 5.90
N PRO A 201 -8.92 -9.49 6.81
CA PRO A 201 -7.64 -9.72 7.42
C PRO A 201 -6.64 -10.35 6.44
N PRO A 202 -5.37 -9.93 6.47
CA PRO A 202 -4.34 -10.54 5.65
C PRO A 202 -4.12 -11.99 6.07
N ARG A 203 -3.67 -12.80 5.11
CA ARG A 203 -3.07 -14.09 5.42
C ARG A 203 -1.72 -13.86 6.06
N ARG A 204 -1.37 -14.71 7.03
CA ARG A 204 -0.16 -14.58 7.81
C ARG A 204 0.64 -15.88 7.81
N GLN A 205 1.96 -15.74 7.73
CA GLN A 205 2.90 -16.83 7.94
C GLN A 205 3.98 -16.34 8.92
N ALA A 206 4.31 -17.16 9.91
CA ALA A 206 5.44 -16.92 10.80
C ALA A 206 6.56 -17.90 10.43
N LEU A 207 7.78 -17.39 10.29
CA LEU A 207 8.96 -18.17 9.96
C LEU A 207 9.73 -18.57 11.24
N PRO A 208 10.58 -19.61 11.20
CA PRO A 208 11.30 -20.10 12.39
C PRO A 208 12.25 -19.09 13.04
N ASP A 209 12.74 -18.11 12.29
CA ASP A 209 13.61 -17.02 12.78
C ASP A 209 12.83 -15.93 13.55
N GLY A 210 11.50 -16.01 13.60
CA GLY A 210 10.63 -15.01 14.20
C GLY A 210 10.13 -13.95 13.21
N THR A 211 10.50 -14.03 11.93
CA THR A 211 9.94 -13.18 10.88
C THR A 211 8.44 -13.47 10.73
N VAL A 212 7.66 -12.40 10.55
CA VAL A 212 6.22 -12.50 10.27
C VAL A 212 5.94 -11.90 8.90
N MET A 213 5.25 -12.64 8.04
CA MET A 213 4.80 -12.17 6.73
C MET A 213 3.28 -12.00 6.73
N GLN A 214 2.81 -10.92 6.10
CA GLN A 214 1.39 -10.66 5.87
C GLN A 214 1.12 -10.43 4.39
N LEU A 215 0.31 -11.30 3.80
CA LEU A 215 -0.11 -11.20 2.42
C LEU A 215 -1.54 -10.65 2.35
N TYR A 216 -1.68 -9.52 1.67
CA TYR A 216 -2.95 -8.87 1.44
C TYR A 216 -3.60 -9.42 0.16
N ALA A 217 -4.94 -9.31 0.10
CA ALA A 217 -5.66 -9.63 -1.12
C ALA A 217 -5.25 -8.66 -2.25
N PRO A 218 -5.28 -9.10 -3.52
CA PRO A 218 -5.12 -8.20 -4.64
C PRO A 218 -6.19 -7.09 -4.62
N LEU A 219 -5.73 -5.86 -4.79
CA LEU A 219 -6.54 -4.66 -4.92
C LEU A 219 -6.55 -4.21 -6.37
N SER A 220 -7.68 -3.68 -6.83
CA SER A 220 -7.78 -3.00 -8.12
C SER A 220 -8.41 -1.64 -7.84
N TYR A 221 -7.55 -0.65 -7.56
CA TYR A 221 -8.00 0.72 -7.32
C TYR A 221 -8.54 1.39 -8.59
N ASP A 222 -8.06 0.91 -9.74
CA ASP A 222 -8.56 1.19 -11.08
C ASP A 222 -8.62 -0.18 -11.80
N PRO A 223 -9.69 -0.51 -12.57
CA PRO A 223 -9.78 -1.75 -13.34
C PRO A 223 -8.58 -2.02 -14.28
N GLY A 224 -7.68 -1.05 -14.49
CA GLY A 224 -6.42 -1.23 -15.23
C GLY A 224 -5.25 -1.81 -14.43
N HIS A 225 -5.19 -1.62 -13.10
CA HIS A 225 -3.94 -1.69 -12.34
C HIS A 225 -4.06 -2.57 -11.09
N PRO A 226 -4.04 -3.91 -11.22
CA PRO A 226 -4.03 -4.78 -10.05
C PRO A 226 -2.76 -4.53 -9.24
N SER A 227 -2.89 -4.52 -7.91
CA SER A 227 -1.81 -4.34 -6.95
C SER A 227 -1.95 -5.38 -5.84
N GLN A 228 -0.85 -6.02 -5.45
CA GLN A 228 -0.84 -6.92 -4.29
C GLN A 228 0.34 -6.61 -3.40
N ALA A 229 0.06 -6.42 -2.12
CA ALA A 229 1.06 -6.12 -1.11
C ALA A 229 1.37 -7.34 -0.23
N LEU A 230 2.65 -7.52 0.07
CA LEU A 230 3.18 -8.45 1.07
C LEU A 230 4.08 -7.66 2.02
N ARG A 231 3.77 -7.69 3.32
CA ARG A 231 4.54 -7.03 4.38
C ARG A 231 5.38 -8.05 5.15
N VAL A 232 6.66 -7.78 5.36
CA VAL A 232 7.59 -8.66 6.07
C VAL A 232 8.14 -7.93 7.29
N TYR A 233 7.85 -8.43 8.48
CA TYR A 233 8.32 -7.91 9.76
C TYR A 233 9.46 -8.80 10.25
N THR A 234 10.69 -8.30 10.24
CA THR A 234 11.87 -9.09 10.63
C THR A 234 12.21 -8.91 12.12
N PRO A 235 12.91 -9.87 12.76
CA PRO A 235 13.44 -9.72 14.11
C PRO A 235 14.41 -8.53 14.29
N THR A 236 14.98 -8.02 13.18
CA THR A 236 15.86 -6.85 13.15
C THR A 236 15.09 -5.52 13.13
N HIS A 237 13.79 -5.53 13.43
CA HIS A 237 12.93 -4.35 13.45
C HIS A 237 12.82 -3.63 12.10
N ARG A 238 13.02 -4.37 11.00
CA ARG A 238 12.81 -3.90 9.63
C ARG A 238 11.48 -4.41 9.09
N LEU A 239 10.74 -3.50 8.50
CA LEU A 239 9.53 -3.80 7.75
C LEU A 239 9.81 -3.60 6.26
N TYR A 240 9.69 -4.67 5.48
CA TYR A 240 9.65 -4.58 4.02
C TYR A 240 8.20 -4.58 3.55
N VAL A 241 7.79 -3.54 2.83
CA VAL A 241 6.49 -3.48 2.14
C VAL A 241 6.75 -3.73 0.67
N ILE A 242 6.41 -4.92 0.19
CA ILE A 242 6.67 -5.36 -1.18
C ILE A 242 5.34 -5.36 -1.93
N THR A 243 5.25 -4.53 -2.96
CA THR A 243 4.03 -4.34 -3.76
C THR A 243 4.30 -4.76 -5.19
N ALA A 244 3.58 -5.76 -5.70
CA ALA A 244 3.55 -6.09 -7.11
C ALA A 244 2.43 -5.29 -7.78
N GLU A 245 2.74 -4.56 -8.85
CA GLU A 245 1.77 -3.69 -9.54
C GLU A 245 1.69 -3.99 -11.03
N GLY A 246 0.48 -3.91 -11.57
CA GLY A 246 0.19 -4.13 -12.99
C GLY A 246 0.68 -3.02 -13.92
N PHE A 247 1.59 -2.14 -13.52
CA PHE A 247 2.16 -1.11 -14.38
C PHE A 247 3.66 -0.95 -14.12
N ALA A 248 4.42 -0.55 -15.13
CA ALA A 248 5.86 -0.36 -15.08
C ALA A 248 6.22 1.14 -15.13
N SER A 249 7.51 1.46 -14.96
CA SER A 249 7.98 2.85 -15.04
C SER A 249 7.60 3.60 -16.34
N PRO A 250 7.54 2.98 -17.54
CA PRO A 250 7.14 3.67 -18.76
C PRO A 250 5.65 4.03 -18.85
N ASP A 251 4.80 3.40 -18.03
CA ASP A 251 3.35 3.67 -18.02
C ASP A 251 3.01 4.98 -17.29
N TRP A 252 3.97 5.56 -16.57
CA TRP A 252 3.79 6.85 -15.90
C TRP A 252 3.82 8.00 -16.91
N THR A 253 2.80 8.85 -16.84
CA THR A 253 2.68 10.04 -17.68
C THR A 253 2.53 11.29 -16.84
N GLN A 254 3.01 12.43 -17.34
CA GLN A 254 2.77 13.72 -16.70
C GLN A 254 1.28 14.04 -16.76
N VAL A 255 0.67 14.34 -15.61
CA VAL A 255 -0.74 14.72 -15.54
C VAL A 255 -0.91 16.11 -16.15
N ALA A 256 -1.79 16.22 -17.14
CA ALA A 256 -2.15 17.50 -17.74
C ALA A 256 -2.74 18.44 -16.67
N ASN A 257 -2.26 19.68 -16.63
CA ASN A 257 -2.71 20.73 -15.68
C ASN A 257 -2.38 20.45 -14.19
N ALA A 258 -1.50 19.50 -13.88
CA ALA A 258 -0.96 19.33 -12.53
C ALA A 258 0.40 20.03 -12.38
N GLU A 259 0.85 20.20 -11.13
CA GLU A 259 2.18 20.71 -10.81
C GLU A 259 3.26 19.90 -11.56
N PRO A 260 4.32 20.55 -12.08
CA PRO A 260 5.43 19.86 -12.74
C PRO A 260 5.98 18.71 -11.89
N GLY A 261 6.17 17.54 -12.51
CA GLY A 261 6.62 16.32 -11.82
C GLY A 261 5.51 15.49 -11.19
N THR A 262 4.25 15.93 -11.27
CA THR A 262 3.10 15.08 -10.93
C THR A 262 2.88 14.04 -12.03
N LEU A 263 3.27 12.80 -11.73
CA LEU A 263 3.04 11.65 -12.61
C LEU A 263 1.80 10.87 -12.18
N ALA A 264 1.09 10.32 -13.16
CA ALA A 264 0.05 9.32 -12.94
C ALA A 264 0.07 8.29 -14.06
N VAL A 265 -0.44 7.10 -13.74
CA VAL A 265 -0.66 6.05 -14.73
C VAL A 265 -2.04 6.27 -15.36
N PRO A 266 -2.15 6.46 -16.68
CA PRO A 266 -3.44 6.65 -17.34
C PRO A 266 -4.37 5.45 -17.13
N PRO A 267 -5.72 5.66 -17.20
CA PRO A 267 -6.66 4.56 -17.25
C PRO A 267 -6.35 3.61 -18.40
N GLY A 268 -6.27 2.31 -18.11
CA GLY A 268 -6.01 1.26 -19.09
C GLY A 268 -4.55 1.12 -19.57
N ALA A 269 -3.60 1.91 -19.06
CA ALA A 269 -2.18 1.62 -19.24
C ALA A 269 -1.77 0.35 -18.46
N GLY A 270 -0.56 -0.17 -18.67
CA GLY A 270 -0.09 -1.37 -17.98
C GLY A 270 -0.81 -2.68 -18.39
N ARG A 271 -0.74 -3.67 -17.50
CA ARG A 271 -1.29 -5.03 -17.66
C ARG A 271 -2.42 -5.29 -16.65
N HIS A 272 -3.44 -6.02 -17.09
CA HIS A 272 -4.60 -6.41 -16.26
C HIS A 272 -4.35 -7.60 -15.33
N SER A 273 -3.09 -7.96 -15.10
CA SER A 273 -2.70 -9.05 -14.20
C SER A 273 -1.51 -8.61 -13.36
N LEU A 274 -1.31 -9.21 -12.19
CA LEU A 274 -0.09 -8.97 -11.42
C LEU A 274 1.14 -9.48 -12.21
N PRO A 275 2.31 -8.80 -12.11
CA PRO A 275 3.54 -9.24 -12.76
C PRO A 275 4.17 -10.45 -12.09
N LEU A 276 3.76 -10.75 -10.85
CA LEU A 276 4.16 -11.93 -10.10
C LEU A 276 2.92 -12.67 -9.62
N THR A 277 2.98 -14.00 -9.65
CA THR A 277 2.05 -14.84 -8.88
C THR A 277 2.30 -14.66 -7.39
N GLU A 278 1.34 -15.08 -6.58
CA GLU A 278 1.45 -15.07 -5.12
C GLU A 278 2.68 -15.85 -4.62
N ASP A 279 2.95 -17.03 -5.18
CA ASP A 279 4.10 -17.85 -4.80
C ASP A 279 5.42 -17.16 -5.15
N GLN A 280 5.48 -16.50 -6.31
CA GLN A 280 6.66 -15.72 -6.72
C GLN A 280 6.86 -14.49 -5.83
N LEU A 281 5.80 -13.76 -5.48
CA LEU A 281 5.85 -12.62 -4.57
C LEU A 281 6.32 -13.05 -3.17
N THR A 282 5.81 -14.19 -2.69
CA THR A 282 6.24 -14.80 -1.42
C THR A 282 7.72 -15.18 -1.45
N ALA A 283 8.18 -15.83 -2.51
CA ALA A 283 9.60 -16.20 -2.65
C ALA A 283 10.54 -14.98 -2.74
N VAL A 284 10.08 -13.86 -3.32
CA VAL A 284 10.81 -12.58 -3.28
C VAL A 284 10.91 -12.05 -1.85
N ALA A 285 9.79 -12.09 -1.11
CA ALA A 285 9.74 -11.65 0.27
C ALA A 285 10.66 -12.46 1.20
N GLU A 286 10.65 -13.79 1.08
CA GLU A 286 11.54 -14.68 1.84
C GLU A 286 13.02 -14.41 1.52
N SER A 287 13.35 -14.16 0.24
CA SER A 287 14.72 -13.85 -0.18
C SER A 287 15.23 -12.53 0.43
N LEU A 288 14.35 -11.53 0.55
CA LEU A 288 14.68 -10.25 1.18
C LEU A 288 14.78 -10.37 2.70
N ALA A 289 13.91 -11.17 3.33
CA ALA A 289 13.97 -11.44 4.76
C ALA A 289 15.30 -12.11 5.16
N ALA A 290 15.78 -13.04 4.34
CA ALA A 290 17.01 -13.78 4.61
C ALA A 290 18.31 -12.99 4.36
N GLY A 291 18.27 -11.96 3.51
CA GLY A 291 19.44 -11.16 3.14
C GLY A 291 19.58 -9.81 3.85
N GLY A 292 18.61 -9.46 4.71
CA GLY A 292 18.44 -8.14 5.30
C GLY A 292 18.99 -7.94 6.71
#